data_AF-A0A662BIL0-F1
#
_entry.id   AF-A0A662BIL0-F1
#
_cell.length_a   1.000
_cell.length_b   1.000
_cell.length_c   1.000
_cell.angle_alpha   90.00
_cell.angle_beta   90.00
_cell.angle_gamma   90.00
#
_symmetry.space_group_name_H-M   'P 1'
#
loop_
_entity.id
_entity.type
_entity.pdbx_description
1 polymer ?
#
loop_
_entity_poly.entity_id
_entity_poly.type
_entity_poly.pdbx_seq_one_letter_code
_entity_poly.pdbx_strand_id
1 'polypeptide(L)'
;MTQIKNNKWEISKTFSFDFGHRVFSQTLNTEFSIDGLCACRFMHGHTGTVGVYLEGGELTKGMVTDFKHLNWFKKFVDDYLDHKFILSLNDPWFVNIVNAKQNWKMVTWCPYQQPKH
;
A
#
# COMPACT_ATOMS: atom_id res chain seq x y z
N MET A 1 -12.90 39.02 -25.19
CA MET A 1 -12.95 37.60 -24.77
C MET A 1 -12.00 37.45 -23.59
N THR A 2 -12.51 37.56 -22.38
CA THR A 2 -11.70 37.43 -21.16
C THR A 2 -11.51 35.94 -20.89
N GLN A 3 -10.28 35.45 -20.97
CA GLN A 3 -9.94 34.09 -20.58
C GLN A 3 -10.27 33.94 -19.09
N ILE A 4 -11.31 33.18 -18.75
CA ILE A 4 -11.59 32.81 -17.36
C ILE A 4 -10.45 31.87 -16.94
N LYS A 5 -9.49 32.38 -16.16
CA LYS A 5 -8.54 31.52 -15.45
C LYS A 5 -9.34 30.74 -14.40
N ASN A 6 -9.70 29.51 -14.71
CA ASN A 6 -10.19 28.56 -13.72
C ASN A 6 -9.02 28.23 -12.79
N ASN A 7 -8.91 28.94 -11.68
CA ASN A 7 -7.94 28.61 -10.65
C ASN A 7 -8.31 27.25 -10.05
N LYS A 8 -7.44 26.26 -10.25
CA LYS A 8 -7.58 24.93 -9.68
C LYS A 8 -6.68 24.87 -8.45
N TRP A 9 -7.27 24.58 -7.30
CA TRP A 9 -6.57 24.38 -6.05
C TRP A 9 -6.37 22.89 -5.84
N GLU A 10 -5.17 22.49 -5.40
CA GLU A 10 -4.83 21.10 -5.12
C GLU A 10 -4.35 20.98 -3.68
N ILE A 11 -4.74 19.89 -3.02
CA ILE A 11 -4.12 19.41 -1.80
C ILE A 11 -3.64 17.98 -1.99
N SER A 12 -2.56 17.61 -1.30
CA SER A 12 -2.10 16.23 -1.23
C SER A 12 -1.87 15.79 0.21
N LYS A 13 -2.15 14.52 0.50
CA LYS A 13 -1.85 13.88 1.78
C LYS A 13 -1.30 12.49 1.55
N THR A 14 -0.24 12.18 2.27
CA THR A 14 0.48 10.92 2.13
C THR A 14 0.20 9.99 3.32
N PHE A 15 0.04 8.70 3.02
CA PHE A 15 -0.12 7.63 4.01
C PHE A 15 0.93 6.56 3.76
N SER A 16 1.62 6.12 4.79
CA SER A 16 2.62 5.05 4.71
C SER A 16 2.19 3.84 5.52
N PHE A 17 2.57 2.65 5.06
CA PHE A 17 2.23 1.38 5.70
C PHE A 17 3.27 0.32 5.33
N ASP A 18 3.52 -0.63 6.23
CA ASP A 18 4.46 -1.71 6.00
C ASP A 18 3.72 -2.99 5.60
N PHE A 19 4.17 -3.68 4.56
CA PHE A 19 3.52 -4.91 4.10
C PHE A 19 4.52 -5.92 3.53
N GLY A 20 4.20 -7.20 3.68
CA GLY A 20 4.85 -8.30 2.98
C GLY A 20 4.09 -8.66 1.71
N HIS A 21 4.79 -9.14 0.68
CA HIS A 21 4.16 -9.69 -0.53
C HIS A 21 5.14 -10.55 -1.34
N ARG A 22 4.65 -11.09 -2.45
CA ARG A 22 5.46 -11.67 -3.54
C ARG A 22 4.76 -11.47 -4.88
N VAL A 23 5.54 -11.44 -5.96
CA VAL A 23 5.07 -11.32 -7.34
C VAL A 23 5.33 -12.63 -8.06
N PHE A 24 4.40 -13.59 -7.94
CA PHE A 24 4.59 -14.96 -8.43
C PHE A 24 4.81 -15.04 -9.95
N SER A 25 4.25 -14.09 -10.70
CA SER A 25 4.28 -14.04 -12.15
C SER A 25 5.42 -13.19 -12.72
N GLN A 26 6.36 -12.70 -11.90
CA GLN A 26 7.46 -11.86 -12.39
C GLN A 26 8.22 -12.56 -13.51
N THR A 27 8.47 -11.84 -14.61
CA THR A 27 9.38 -12.24 -15.69
C THR A 27 10.31 -11.08 -15.99
N LEU A 28 11.54 -11.36 -16.41
CA LEU A 28 12.52 -10.34 -16.77
C LEU A 28 12.97 -10.56 -18.22
N ASN A 29 13.19 -9.46 -18.95
CA ASN A 29 13.93 -9.48 -20.20
C ASN A 29 15.40 -9.14 -19.89
N THR A 30 16.28 -10.11 -20.12
CA THR A 30 17.72 -9.99 -19.84
C THR A 30 18.47 -9.04 -20.78
N GLU A 31 17.82 -8.50 -21.82
CA GLU A 31 18.35 -7.35 -22.57
C GLU A 31 18.31 -6.05 -21.75
N PHE A 32 17.41 -5.96 -20.76
CA PHE A 32 17.20 -4.78 -19.93
C PHE A 32 17.49 -5.02 -18.44
N SER A 33 17.76 -6.26 -18.02
CA SER A 33 18.14 -6.61 -16.65
C SER A 33 19.55 -7.17 -16.57
N ILE A 34 20.22 -6.92 -15.43
CA ILE A 34 21.60 -7.37 -15.19
C ILE A 34 21.70 -8.90 -15.18
N ASP A 35 20.68 -9.57 -14.64
CA ASP A 35 20.55 -11.03 -14.63
C ASP A 35 19.08 -11.45 -14.85
N GLY A 36 18.86 -12.77 -14.89
CA GLY A 36 17.53 -13.37 -15.02
C GLY A 36 16.86 -13.72 -13.69
N LEU A 37 17.42 -13.31 -12.55
CA LEU A 37 16.89 -13.68 -11.23
C LEU A 37 15.59 -12.93 -10.96
N CYS A 38 14.47 -13.66 -10.96
CA CYS A 38 13.17 -13.12 -10.60
C CYS A 38 13.01 -12.99 -9.07
N ALA A 39 13.79 -12.10 -8.45
CA ALA A 39 13.86 -11.93 -6.99
C ALA A 39 12.52 -11.57 -6.34
N CYS A 40 11.61 -10.88 -7.05
CA CYS A 40 10.29 -10.53 -6.51
C CYS A 40 9.36 -11.75 -6.40
N ARG A 41 9.70 -12.91 -6.99
CA ARG A 41 8.96 -14.17 -6.74
C ARG A 41 9.17 -14.68 -5.32
N PHE A 42 10.24 -14.27 -4.63
CA PHE A 42 10.45 -14.61 -3.22
C PHE A 42 9.58 -13.75 -2.31
N MET A 43 9.26 -14.26 -1.12
CA MET A 43 8.55 -13.48 -0.10
C MET A 43 9.47 -12.36 0.41
N HIS A 44 9.01 -11.13 0.34
CA HIS A 44 9.73 -9.94 0.78
C HIS A 44 8.73 -8.88 1.27
N GLY A 45 9.20 -7.72 1.69
CA GLY A 45 8.34 -6.64 2.17
C GLY A 45 8.81 -5.27 1.73
N HIS A 46 7.94 -4.28 1.93
CA HIS A 46 8.15 -2.88 1.59
C HIS A 46 7.47 -1.98 2.61
N THR A 47 7.97 -0.74 2.70
CA THR A 47 7.21 0.39 3.22
C THR A 47 6.50 1.06 2.04
N GLY A 48 5.20 0.78 1.91
CA GLY A 48 4.34 1.38 0.90
C GLY A 48 4.01 2.83 1.25
N THR A 49 3.83 3.66 0.22
CA THR A 49 3.41 5.05 0.37
C THR A 49 2.31 5.36 -0.63
N VAL A 50 1.16 5.84 -0.16
CA VAL A 50 0.02 6.28 -0.97
C VAL A 50 -0.13 7.79 -0.87
N GLY A 51 -0.02 8.48 -2.01
CA GLY A 51 -0.38 9.89 -2.14
C GLY A 51 -1.82 10.04 -2.59
N VAL A 52 -2.63 10.76 -1.82
CA VAL A 52 -4.01 11.12 -2.18
C VAL A 52 -4.01 12.59 -2.60
N TYR A 53 -4.41 12.86 -3.83
CA TYR A 53 -4.50 14.19 -4.43
C TYR A 53 -5.96 14.57 -4.63
N LEU A 54 -6.38 15.72 -4.11
CA LEU A 54 -7.72 16.25 -4.26
C LEU A 54 -7.65 17.65 -4.83
N GLU A 55 -8.61 17.98 -5.70
CA GLU A 55 -8.64 19.25 -6.40
C GLU A 55 -10.01 19.92 -6.24
N GLY A 56 -10.02 21.26 -6.21
CA GLY A 56 -11.23 22.07 -6.15
C GLY A 56 -11.12 23.32 -7.02
N GLY A 57 -12.22 23.71 -7.67
CA GLY A 57 -12.28 24.96 -8.44
C GLY A 57 -12.41 26.21 -7.55
N GLU A 58 -12.84 26.03 -6.31
CA GLU A 58 -13.03 27.10 -5.33
C GLU A 58 -12.58 26.62 -3.95
N LEU A 59 -12.24 27.58 -3.08
CA LEU A 59 -11.92 27.31 -1.69
C LEU A 59 -13.12 27.61 -0.81
N THR A 60 -13.51 26.65 0.02
CA THR A 60 -14.49 26.88 1.09
C THR A 60 -13.74 27.12 2.38
N LYS A 61 -13.89 28.32 2.97
CA LYS A 61 -13.16 28.72 4.20
C LYS A 61 -11.64 28.56 4.07
N GLY A 62 -11.10 28.84 2.88
CA GLY A 62 -9.66 28.76 2.60
C GLY A 62 -9.12 27.34 2.36
N MET A 63 -9.99 26.33 2.22
CA MET A 63 -9.59 24.94 1.99
C MET A 63 -10.28 24.35 0.75
N VAL A 64 -9.61 23.42 0.07
CA VAL A 64 -10.28 22.49 -0.86
C VAL A 64 -11.21 21.59 -0.06
N THR A 65 -10.68 20.98 0.99
CA THR A 65 -11.40 20.25 2.03
C THR A 65 -10.47 20.06 3.24
N ASP A 66 -11.00 19.75 4.43
CA ASP A 66 -10.17 19.50 5.62
C ASP A 66 -9.41 18.17 5.48
N PHE A 67 -8.13 18.13 5.87
CA PHE A 67 -7.32 16.91 5.84
C PHE A 67 -7.87 15.76 6.71
N LYS A 68 -8.72 16.05 7.71
CA LYS A 68 -9.44 15.03 8.50
C LYS A 68 -10.52 14.31 7.71
N HIS A 69 -11.01 14.88 6.60
CA HIS A 69 -11.95 14.18 5.71
C HIS A 69 -11.31 12.98 4.99
N LEU A 70 -9.98 12.82 5.08
CA LEU A 70 -9.26 11.63 4.62
C LEU A 70 -8.97 10.61 5.74
N ASN A 71 -9.47 10.81 6.96
CA ASN A 71 -9.18 9.88 8.08
C ASN A 71 -9.83 8.50 7.89
N TRP A 72 -10.95 8.40 7.18
CA TRP A 72 -11.52 7.10 6.82
C TRP A 72 -10.56 6.28 5.96
N PHE A 73 -9.84 6.94 5.04
CA PHE A 73 -8.84 6.30 4.20
C PHE A 73 -7.62 5.88 5.02
N LYS A 74 -7.16 6.73 5.94
CA LYS A 74 -6.13 6.33 6.91
C LYS A 74 -6.54 5.06 7.66
N LYS A 75 -7.76 5.03 8.20
CA LYS A 75 -8.28 3.87 8.92
C LYS A 75 -8.31 2.61 8.04
N PHE A 76 -8.71 2.74 6.77
CA PHE A 76 -8.65 1.63 5.84
C PHE A 76 -7.21 1.10 5.65
N VAL A 77 -6.23 1.98 5.45
CA VAL A 77 -4.81 1.60 5.32
C VAL A 77 -4.34 0.88 6.60
N ASP A 78 -4.61 1.45 7.77
CA ASP A 78 -4.20 0.89 9.06
C ASP A 78 -4.85 -0.49 9.33
N ASP A 79 -6.15 -0.64 9.03
CA ASP A 79 -6.90 -1.85 9.36
C ASP A 79 -6.58 -3.02 8.41
N TYR A 80 -6.43 -2.73 7.11
CA TYR A 80 -6.44 -3.74 6.05
C TYR A 80 -5.13 -3.92 5.29
N LEU A 81 -4.23 -2.94 5.33
CA LEU A 81 -2.98 -2.99 4.56
C LEU A 81 -1.75 -3.02 5.46
N ASP A 82 -1.76 -2.24 6.53
CA ASP A 82 -0.61 -2.12 7.42
C ASP A 82 -0.34 -3.40 8.21
N HIS A 83 0.93 -3.76 8.26
CA HIS A 83 1.46 -5.00 8.84
C HIS A 83 0.76 -6.26 8.31
N LYS A 84 0.31 -6.26 7.04
CA LYS A 84 -0.30 -7.42 6.39
C LYS A 84 0.63 -8.06 5.37
N PHE A 85 0.27 -9.28 4.95
CA PHE A 85 0.87 -9.95 3.81
C PHE A 85 -0.13 -9.97 2.64
N ILE A 86 0.17 -9.25 1.57
CA ILE A 86 -0.68 -9.15 0.37
C ILE A 86 -0.32 -10.29 -0.58
N LEU A 87 -1.31 -11.08 -0.97
CA LEU A 87 -1.12 -12.28 -1.79
C LEU A 87 -2.18 -12.37 -2.87
N SER A 88 -1.76 -12.76 -4.08
CA SER A 88 -2.69 -13.03 -5.17
C SER A 88 -3.42 -14.35 -4.94
N LEU A 89 -4.74 -14.37 -5.14
CA LEU A 89 -5.54 -15.60 -5.13
C LEU A 89 -5.13 -16.58 -6.24
N ASN A 90 -4.49 -16.07 -7.30
CA ASN A 90 -4.00 -16.88 -8.43
C ASN A 90 -2.55 -17.35 -8.24
N ASP A 91 -1.92 -17.03 -7.11
CA ASP A 91 -0.59 -17.56 -6.82
C ASP A 91 -0.69 -19.09 -6.70
N PRO A 92 0.06 -19.88 -7.49
CA PRO A 92 0.04 -21.34 -7.40
C PRO A 92 0.38 -21.86 -5.99
N TRP A 93 1.09 -21.04 -5.20
CA TRP A 93 1.45 -21.34 -3.82
C TRP A 93 0.46 -20.78 -2.79
N PHE A 94 -0.66 -20.19 -3.22
CA PHE A 94 -1.63 -19.54 -2.33
C PHE A 94 -2.05 -20.45 -1.18
N VAL A 95 -2.51 -21.66 -1.51
CA VAL A 95 -2.95 -22.65 -0.52
C VAL A 95 -1.80 -23.03 0.42
N ASN A 96 -0.59 -23.25 -0.11
CA ASN A 96 0.58 -23.63 0.67
C ASN A 96 0.99 -22.52 1.65
N ILE A 97 0.97 -21.25 1.20
CA ILE A 97 1.35 -20.09 2.01
C ILE A 97 0.32 -19.85 3.12
N VAL A 98 -0.97 -19.90 2.80
CA VAL A 98 -2.05 -19.66 3.77
C VAL A 98 -2.19 -20.83 4.75
N ASN A 99 -2.03 -22.07 4.30
CA ASN A 99 -2.16 -23.28 5.13
C ASN A 99 -0.86 -23.70 5.82
N ALA A 100 0.24 -22.95 5.68
CA ALA A 100 1.51 -23.22 6.35
C ALA A 100 1.39 -23.36 7.89
N LYS A 101 0.26 -22.90 8.47
CA LYS A 101 -0.09 -23.04 9.88
C LYS A 101 -0.34 -24.47 10.37
N GLN A 102 -0.49 -25.48 9.50
CA GLN A 102 -0.82 -26.83 9.98
C GLN A 102 0.39 -27.72 10.30
N ASN A 103 1.63 -27.37 9.95
CA ASN A 103 2.76 -28.28 10.25
C ASN A 103 4.15 -27.66 10.54
N TRP A 104 4.33 -26.34 10.66
CA TRP A 104 5.60 -25.84 11.20
C TRP A 104 5.50 -24.45 11.82
N LYS A 105 6.21 -24.28 12.95
CA LYS A 105 6.46 -23.05 13.71
C LYS A 105 7.25 -22.00 12.90
N MET A 106 6.69 -21.47 11.81
CA MET A 106 7.11 -20.19 11.24
C MET A 106 6.05 -19.15 11.59
N VAL A 107 6.50 -17.99 12.08
CA VAL A 107 5.69 -16.89 12.63
C VAL A 107 5.29 -17.07 14.10
N THR A 108 6.28 -17.23 14.97
CA THR A 108 6.25 -16.63 16.31
C THR A 108 7.32 -15.57 16.41
N TRP A 109 7.04 -14.34 15.93
CA TRP A 109 7.37 -13.10 16.65
C TRP A 109 6.85 -11.84 15.92
N CYS A 110 5.76 -11.27 16.43
CA CYS A 110 5.70 -9.83 16.73
C CYS A 110 4.63 -9.63 17.81
N PRO A 111 4.97 -9.78 19.10
CA PRO A 111 4.12 -9.31 20.17
C PRO A 111 4.42 -7.82 20.35
N TYR A 112 3.85 -6.95 19.52
CA TYR A 112 3.57 -5.59 19.98
C TYR A 112 2.13 -5.55 20.48
N GLN A 113 1.96 -6.04 21.71
CA GLN A 113 0.82 -5.66 22.53
C GLN A 113 0.99 -4.17 22.84
N GLN A 114 0.18 -3.31 22.22
CA GLN A 114 0.06 -1.93 22.69
C GLN A 114 -0.51 -1.96 24.11
N PRO A 115 0.09 -1.27 25.10
CA PRO A 115 -0.56 -1.05 26.38
C PRO A 115 -1.80 -0.18 26.14
N LYS A 116 -2.94 -0.63 26.66
CA LYS A 116 -4.13 0.21 26.83
C LYS A 116 -3.84 1.23 27.92
N HIS A 117 -3.66 2.50 27.56
CA HIS A 117 -3.96 3.66 28.40
C HIS A 117 -4.56 4.76 27.53
#